data_AF-A0A9E0Q1T8-F1
#
_entry.id   AF-A0A9E0Q1T8-F1
#
_cell.length_a   1.000
_cell.length_b   1.000
_cell.length_c   1.000
_cell.angle_alpha   90.00
_cell.angle_beta   90.00
_cell.angle_gamma   90.00
#
_symmetry.space_group_name_H-M   'P 1'
#
loop_
_entity.id
_entity.type
_entity.pdbx_description
1 polymer ?
#
loop_
_entity_poly.entity_id
_entity_poly.type
_entity_poly.pdbx_seq_one_letter_code
_entity_poly.pdbx_strand_id
1 'polypeptide(L)'
;MHSARPERFDLSRRLTSLAWHCWRLLTLRGDWKAMPDSAAFVWLALSVMFLGGLTEQLVRGHSLTQALVSTLLWLGVVLAVSSHRGPLDRRLVAALALLSIGIEALLILTVWLPAAEWPVAIWSGIAALRLLMEANGTGAEARR
;
A
#
# COMPACT_ATOMS: atom_id res chain seq x y z
N MET A 1 -13.95 41.58 -0.27
CA MET A 1 -13.67 40.59 -1.35
C MET A 1 -13.04 39.36 -0.69
N HIS A 2 -13.78 38.25 -0.66
CA HIS A 2 -13.38 37.01 -0.01
C HIS A 2 -12.86 36.04 -1.08
N SER A 3 -11.54 36.00 -1.27
CA SER A 3 -10.89 35.17 -2.29
C SER A 3 -10.56 33.79 -1.70
N ALA A 4 -11.57 32.94 -1.53
CA ALA A 4 -11.34 31.53 -1.22
C ALA A 4 -10.98 30.77 -2.51
N ARG A 5 -9.72 30.32 -2.63
CA ARG A 5 -9.29 29.02 -3.24
C ARG A 5 -7.76 28.93 -3.44
N PRO A 6 -7.05 28.29 -2.51
CA PRO A 6 -5.78 27.62 -2.81
C PRO A 6 -5.83 26.08 -2.66
N GLU A 7 -6.87 25.51 -2.04
CA GLU A 7 -6.84 24.08 -1.63
C GLU A 7 -6.83 23.07 -2.79
N ARG A 8 -7.41 23.43 -3.95
CA ARG A 8 -7.57 22.49 -5.08
C ARG A 8 -6.23 22.20 -5.79
N PHE A 9 -5.28 23.14 -5.76
CA PHE A 9 -3.93 22.98 -6.33
C PHE A 9 -3.03 22.10 -5.44
N ASP A 10 -3.23 22.15 -4.12
CA ASP A 10 -2.48 21.32 -3.18
C ASP A 10 -2.94 19.85 -3.21
N LEU A 11 -4.24 19.60 -3.33
CA LEU A 11 -4.78 18.24 -3.36
C LEU A 11 -4.33 17.47 -4.61
N SER A 12 -4.43 18.08 -5.80
CA SER A 12 -3.99 17.43 -7.05
C SER A 12 -2.51 17.08 -7.01
N ARG A 13 -1.65 17.99 -6.52
CA ARG A 13 -0.21 17.74 -6.37
C ARG A 13 0.08 16.60 -5.38
N ARG A 14 -0.66 16.52 -4.28
CA ARG A 14 -0.55 15.43 -3.30
C ARG A 14 -0.97 14.10 -3.89
N LEU A 15 -2.08 14.05 -4.62
CA LEU A 15 -2.55 12.84 -5.29
C LEU A 15 -1.57 12.37 -6.37
N THR A 16 -1.03 13.29 -7.17
CA THR A 16 0.00 12.96 -8.17
C THR A 16 1.26 12.42 -7.51
N SER A 17 1.69 13.01 -6.39
CA SER A 17 2.84 12.51 -5.62
C SER A 17 2.57 11.12 -5.05
N LEU A 18 1.36 10.87 -4.54
CA LEU A 18 0.95 9.57 -4.02
C LEU A 18 0.93 8.51 -5.14
N ALA A 19 0.31 8.83 -6.27
CA ALA A 19 0.26 7.97 -7.44
C ALA A 19 1.67 7.67 -7.97
N TRP A 20 2.56 8.67 -7.97
CA TRP A 20 3.96 8.50 -8.34
C TRP A 20 4.71 7.57 -7.39
N HIS A 21 4.52 7.72 -6.07
CA HIS A 21 5.13 6.82 -5.08
C HIS A 21 4.59 5.40 -5.18
N CYS A 22 3.28 5.24 -5.37
CA CYS A 22 2.64 3.95 -5.64
C CYS A 22 3.23 3.29 -6.90
N TRP A 23 3.33 4.04 -8.00
CA TRP A 23 3.96 3.58 -9.24
C TRP A 23 5.42 3.15 -9.06
N ARG A 24 6.21 3.93 -8.32
CA ARG A 24 7.60 3.59 -8.02
C ARG A 24 7.70 2.29 -7.21
N LEU A 25 6.84 2.10 -6.20
CA LEU A 25 6.79 0.87 -5.43
C LEU A 25 6.42 -0.33 -6.30
N LEU A 26 5.38 -0.18 -7.14
CA LEU A 26 4.98 -1.21 -8.11
C LEU A 26 6.08 -1.55 -9.11
N THR A 27 6.86 -0.56 -9.56
CA THR A 27 7.97 -0.78 -10.51
C THR A 27 9.27 -1.22 -9.85
N LEU A 28 9.24 -1.63 -8.57
CA LEU A 28 10.41 -2.08 -7.80
C LEU A 28 11.51 -1.00 -7.66
N ARG A 29 11.14 0.28 -7.81
CA ARG A 29 12.04 1.45 -7.73
C ARG A 29 11.72 2.36 -6.54
N GLY A 30 10.73 2.00 -5.74
CA GLY A 30 10.32 2.76 -4.56
C GLY A 30 11.27 2.51 -3.39
N ASP A 31 11.55 3.57 -2.63
CA ASP A 31 12.29 3.47 -1.36
C ASP A 31 11.29 3.71 -0.23
N TRP A 32 11.16 2.73 0.68
CA TRP A 32 10.25 2.84 1.81
C TRP A 32 10.70 3.93 2.80
N LYS A 33 12.00 4.25 2.87
CA LYS A 33 12.52 5.31 3.74
C LYS A 33 12.07 6.69 3.27
N ALA A 34 11.70 6.85 2.00
CA ALA A 34 11.15 8.09 1.48
C ALA A 34 9.69 8.34 1.91
N MET A 35 9.04 7.38 2.56
CA MET A 35 7.66 7.54 3.03
C MET A 35 7.54 8.53 4.19
N PRO A 36 6.41 9.24 4.30
CA PRO A 36 6.14 10.12 5.43
C PRO A 36 6.10 9.34 6.76
N ASP A 37 6.88 9.80 7.73
CA ASP A 37 6.80 9.33 9.12
C ASP A 37 5.72 10.10 9.89
N SER A 38 4.46 9.89 9.50
CA SER A 38 3.30 10.59 10.06
C SER A 38 2.21 9.60 10.42
N ALA A 39 1.75 9.64 11.67
CA ALA A 39 0.63 8.81 12.13
C ALA A 39 -0.66 9.10 11.33
N ALA A 40 -0.91 10.37 10.98
CA ALA A 40 -2.07 10.75 10.18
C ALA A 40 -1.99 10.16 8.75
N PHE A 41 -0.80 10.17 8.14
CA PHE A 41 -0.61 9.56 6.83
C PHE A 41 -0.79 8.05 6.86
N VAL A 42 -0.23 7.38 7.88
CA VAL A 42 -0.40 5.93 8.08
C VAL A 42 -1.86 5.58 8.25
N TRP A 43 -2.60 6.29 9.11
CA TRP A 43 -4.03 6.06 9.29
C TRP A 43 -4.81 6.20 7.98
N LEU A 44 -4.52 7.25 7.21
CA LEU A 44 -5.15 7.46 5.91
C LEU A 44 -4.82 6.32 4.94
N ALA A 45 -3.55 5.97 4.79
CA ALA A 45 -3.11 4.92 3.87
C ALA A 45 -3.69 3.55 4.25
N LEU A 46 -3.71 3.19 5.54
CA LEU A 46 -4.33 1.95 6.01
C LEU A 46 -5.85 1.94 5.79
N SER A 47 -6.52 3.08 5.96
CA SER A 47 -7.96 3.18 5.70
C SER A 47 -8.28 2.99 4.21
N VAL A 48 -7.48 3.58 3.33
CA VAL A 48 -7.63 3.42 1.88
C VAL A 48 -7.31 1.99 1.45
N MET A 49 -6.24 1.39 1.98
CA MET A 49 -5.90 -0.02 1.76
C MET A 49 -7.02 -0.95 2.24
N PHE A 50 -7.58 -0.71 3.42
CA PHE A 50 -8.68 -1.51 3.93
C PHE A 50 -9.92 -1.43 3.02
N LEU A 51 -10.29 -0.22 2.59
CA LEU A 51 -11.41 -0.02 1.67
C LEU A 51 -11.13 -0.64 0.29
N GLY A 52 -9.89 -0.53 -0.20
CA GLY A 52 -9.45 -1.12 -1.46
C GLY A 52 -9.52 -2.65 -1.44
N GLY A 53 -8.95 -3.29 -0.41
CA GLY A 53 -9.02 -4.73 -0.22
C GLY A 53 -10.45 -5.25 -0.07
N LEU A 54 -11.31 -4.53 0.67
CA LEU A 54 -12.73 -4.90 0.78
C LEU A 54 -13.42 -4.83 -0.59
N THR A 55 -13.18 -3.74 -1.32
CA THR A 55 -13.76 -3.52 -2.66
C THR A 55 -13.30 -4.59 -3.63
N GLU A 56 -12.01 -4.91 -3.64
CA GLU A 56 -11.41 -5.93 -4.50
C GLU A 56 -12.07 -7.29 -4.31
N GLN A 57 -12.23 -7.72 -3.06
CA GLN A 57 -12.86 -9.01 -2.74
C GLN A 57 -14.35 -9.04 -3.14
N LEU A 58 -15.08 -7.95 -2.91
CA LEU A 58 -16.50 -7.86 -3.25
C LEU A 58 -16.73 -7.84 -4.77
N VAL A 59 -15.89 -7.12 -5.52
CA VAL A 59 -15.97 -7.08 -7.00
C VAL A 59 -15.70 -8.46 -7.60
N ARG A 60 -14.86 -9.27 -6.95
CA ARG A 60 -14.61 -10.67 -7.33
C ARG A 60 -15.73 -11.64 -6.94
N GLY A 61 -16.81 -11.15 -6.34
CA GLY A 61 -17.98 -11.95 -5.97
C GLY A 61 -17.83 -12.73 -4.67
N HIS A 62 -16.83 -12.42 -3.83
CA HIS A 62 -16.73 -13.01 -2.50
C HIS A 62 -17.78 -12.45 -1.55
N SER A 63 -18.17 -13.27 -0.56
CA SER A 63 -19.10 -12.83 0.48
C SER A 63 -18.48 -11.74 1.35
N LEU A 64 -19.31 -10.89 1.96
CA LEU A 64 -18.86 -9.82 2.84
C LEU A 64 -17.96 -10.35 3.99
N THR A 65 -18.32 -11.49 4.57
CA THR A 65 -17.52 -12.14 5.62
C THR A 65 -16.14 -12.54 5.11
N GLN A 66 -16.06 -13.17 3.94
CA GLN A 66 -14.78 -13.56 3.34
C GLN A 66 -13.92 -12.34 2.99
N ALA A 67 -14.53 -11.30 2.42
CA ALA A 67 -13.88 -10.05 2.10
C ALA A 67 -13.27 -9.41 3.36
N LEU A 68 -14.06 -9.28 4.43
CA LEU A 68 -13.59 -8.75 5.71
C LEU A 68 -12.45 -9.57 6.30
N VAL A 69 -12.57 -10.90 6.35
CA VAL A 69 -11.52 -11.77 6.90
C VAL A 69 -10.22 -11.63 6.12
N SER A 70 -10.29 -11.65 4.78
CA SER A 70 -9.11 -11.49 3.92
C SER A 70 -8.42 -10.14 4.12
N THR A 71 -9.19 -9.04 4.09
CA THR A 71 -8.65 -7.69 4.28
C THR A 71 -8.06 -7.49 5.66
N LEU A 72 -8.72 -8.00 6.72
CA LEU A 72 -8.21 -7.91 8.10
C LEU A 72 -6.95 -8.76 8.29
N LEU A 73 -6.88 -9.93 7.65
CA LEU A 73 -5.68 -10.77 7.68
C LEU A 73 -4.49 -10.03 7.05
N TRP A 74 -4.70 -9.43 5.88
CA TRP A 74 -3.66 -8.65 5.21
C TRP A 74 -3.23 -7.42 6.02
N LEU A 75 -4.19 -6.69 6.60
CA LEU A 75 -3.91 -5.59 7.53
C LEU A 75 -3.06 -6.06 8.72
N GLY A 76 -3.39 -7.23 9.29
CA GLY A 76 -2.62 -7.85 10.35
C GLY A 76 -1.18 -8.15 9.94
N VAL A 77 -0.97 -8.69 8.73
CA VAL A 77 0.36 -8.96 8.17
C VAL A 77 1.18 -7.66 8.05
N VAL A 78 0.59 -6.60 7.49
CA VAL A 78 1.27 -5.30 7.36
C VAL A 78 1.73 -4.80 8.72
N LEU A 79 0.85 -4.80 9.72
CA LEU A 79 1.17 -4.32 11.07
C LEU A 79 2.21 -5.20 11.79
N ALA A 80 2.10 -6.52 11.65
CA ALA A 80 3.02 -7.47 12.27
C ALA A 80 4.43 -7.35 11.69
N VAL A 81 4.54 -7.27 10.36
CA VAL A 81 5.85 -7.14 9.70
C VAL A 81 6.48 -5.79 10.00
N SER A 82 5.69 -4.72 10.05
CA SER A 82 6.19 -3.39 10.39
C SER A 82 6.56 -3.18 11.85
N SER A 83 6.16 -4.08 12.75
CA SER A 83 6.52 -4.06 14.19
C SER A 83 7.54 -5.14 14.58
N HIS A 84 8.00 -5.96 13.63
CA HIS A 84 8.88 -7.10 13.93
C HIS A 84 10.18 -6.72 14.68
N ARG A 85 10.69 -5.50 14.49
CA ARG A 85 11.97 -5.04 15.06
C ARG A 85 11.84 -4.13 16.27
N GLY A 86 10.65 -4.01 16.85
CA GLY A 86 10.39 -3.17 18.01
C GLY A 86 9.17 -2.27 17.78
N PRO A 87 9.26 -0.95 18.00
CA PRO A 87 8.13 -0.06 17.73
C PRO A 87 7.74 -0.10 16.26
N LEU A 88 6.44 0.12 15.99
CA LEU A 88 5.88 0.12 14.65
C LEU A 88 6.59 1.15 13.75
N ASP A 89 7.27 0.66 12.70
CA ASP A 89 7.90 1.52 11.69
C ASP A 89 6.83 2.09 10.77
N ARG A 90 6.44 3.33 11.04
CA ARG A 90 5.40 4.04 10.29
C ARG A 90 5.73 4.20 8.81
N ARG A 91 7.01 4.35 8.45
CA ARG A 91 7.43 4.50 7.05
C ARG A 91 7.24 3.19 6.30
N LEU A 92 7.58 2.07 6.95
CA LEU A 92 7.35 0.74 6.38
C LEU A 92 5.85 0.43 6.27
N VAL A 93 5.04 0.75 7.29
CA VAL A 93 3.57 0.62 7.21
C VAL A 93 3.03 1.43 6.03
N ALA A 94 3.44 2.69 5.91
CA ALA A 94 3.02 3.57 4.83
C ALA A 94 3.40 3.02 3.44
N ALA A 95 4.62 2.48 3.30
CA ALA A 95 5.09 1.89 2.05
C ALA A 95 4.28 0.64 1.68
N LEU A 96 4.07 -0.26 2.64
CA LEU A 96 3.28 -1.48 2.42
C LEU A 96 1.82 -1.17 2.11
N ALA A 97 1.23 -0.18 2.80
CA ALA A 97 -0.12 0.27 2.53
C ALA A 97 -0.25 0.87 1.12
N LEU A 98 0.66 1.76 0.71
CA LEU A 98 0.65 2.32 -0.65
C LEU A 98 0.83 1.25 -1.72
N LEU A 99 1.76 0.30 -1.50
CA LEU A 99 1.97 -0.81 -2.42
C LEU A 99 0.71 -1.66 -2.53
N SER A 100 0.06 -1.97 -1.41
CA SER A 100 -1.19 -2.75 -1.36
C SER A 100 -2.31 -2.06 -2.13
N ILE A 101 -2.49 -0.74 -1.97
CA ILE A 101 -3.48 0.03 -2.74
C ILE A 101 -3.24 -0.12 -4.25
N GLY A 102 -1.98 -0.04 -4.68
CA GLY A 102 -1.61 -0.24 -6.08
C GLY A 102 -1.93 -1.64 -6.59
N ILE A 103 -1.62 -2.66 -5.78
CA ILE A 103 -1.90 -4.07 -6.09
C ILE A 103 -3.41 -4.32 -6.17
N GLU A 104 -4.18 -3.86 -5.19
CA GLU A 104 -5.64 -3.99 -5.14
C GLU A 104 -6.28 -3.34 -6.37
N ALA A 105 -5.83 -2.15 -6.77
CA ALA A 105 -6.30 -1.50 -7.98
C ALA A 105 -6.00 -2.35 -9.23
N LEU A 106 -4.81 -2.94 -9.35
CA LEU A 106 -4.47 -3.84 -10.45
C LEU A 106 -5.34 -5.12 -10.42
N LEU A 107 -5.54 -5.73 -9.24
CA LEU A 107 -6.37 -6.92 -9.07
C LEU A 107 -7.85 -6.66 -9.38
N ILE A 108 -8.36 -5.47 -9.08
CA ILE A 108 -9.70 -5.05 -9.54
C ILE A 108 -9.72 -4.99 -11.06
N LEU A 109 -8.69 -4.40 -11.70
CA LEU A 109 -8.60 -4.33 -13.17
C LEU A 109 -8.55 -5.71 -13.84
N THR A 110 -8.00 -6.74 -13.19
CA THR A 110 -7.96 -8.08 -13.77
C THR A 110 -9.31 -8.77 -13.86
N VAL A 111 -10.35 -8.24 -13.19
CA VAL A 111 -11.73 -8.75 -13.32
C VAL A 111 -12.21 -8.70 -14.78
N TRP A 112 -11.78 -7.68 -15.53
CA TRP A 112 -12.09 -7.55 -16.96
C TRP A 112 -11.05 -8.22 -17.87
N LEU A 113 -9.92 -8.65 -17.32
CA LEU A 113 -8.81 -9.27 -18.04
C LEU A 113 -8.31 -10.49 -17.26
N PRO A 114 -9.04 -11.63 -17.25
CA PRO A 114 -8.70 -12.78 -16.42
C PRO A 114 -7.28 -13.31 -16.67
N ALA A 115 -6.79 -13.23 -17.91
CA ALA A 115 -5.43 -13.62 -18.27
C ALA A 115 -4.34 -12.76 -17.58
N ALA A 116 -4.67 -11.56 -17.10
CA ALA A 116 -3.77 -10.67 -16.38
C ALA A 116 -3.76 -10.91 -14.86
N GLU A 117 -4.58 -11.83 -14.34
CA GLU A 117 -4.60 -12.14 -12.90
C GLU A 117 -3.28 -12.76 -12.42
N TRP A 118 -2.83 -13.83 -13.08
CA TRP A 118 -1.62 -14.54 -12.65
C TRP A 118 -0.34 -13.69 -12.73
N PRO A 119 -0.11 -12.84 -13.77
CA PRO A 119 1.05 -11.96 -13.79
C PRO A 119 0.97 -10.90 -12.70
N VAL A 120 -0.21 -10.31 -12.47
CA VAL A 120 -0.40 -9.30 -11.42
C VAL A 120 -0.15 -9.93 -10.05
N ALA A 121 -0.66 -11.13 -9.77
CA ALA A 121 -0.44 -11.82 -8.51
C ALA A 121 1.07 -12.14 -8.27
N ILE A 122 1.76 -12.67 -9.27
CA ILE A 122 3.21 -12.93 -9.18
C ILE A 122 3.97 -11.63 -8.94
N TRP A 123 3.67 -10.59 -9.72
CA TRP A 123 4.31 -9.29 -9.60
C TRP A 123 4.10 -8.65 -8.23
N SER A 124 2.89 -8.77 -7.69
CA SER A 124 2.51 -8.30 -6.36
C SER A 124 3.35 -8.95 -5.26
N GLY A 125 3.51 -10.29 -5.35
CA GLY A 125 4.37 -11.04 -4.43
C GLY A 125 5.84 -10.59 -4.51
N ILE A 126 6.37 -10.41 -5.72
CA ILE A 126 7.75 -9.92 -5.93
C ILE A 126 7.92 -8.50 -5.36
N ALA A 127 6.96 -7.60 -5.60
CA ALA A 127 7.02 -6.23 -5.12
C ALA A 127 6.99 -6.15 -3.59
N ALA A 128 6.12 -6.92 -2.95
CA ALA A 128 6.07 -7.02 -1.49
C ALA A 128 7.38 -7.61 -0.94
N LEU A 129 7.85 -8.74 -1.50
CA LEU A 129 9.06 -9.40 -1.04
C LEU A 129 10.29 -8.50 -1.15
N ARG A 130 10.46 -7.80 -2.28
CA ARG A 130 11.56 -6.86 -2.51
C ARG A 130 11.56 -5.74 -1.47
N LEU A 131 10.39 -5.17 -1.16
CA LEU A 131 10.23 -4.14 -0.14
C LEU A 131 10.62 -4.66 1.25
N LEU A 132 10.18 -5.88 1.59
CA LEU A 132 10.50 -6.53 2.87
C LEU A 132 11.98 -6.88 2.98
N MET A 133 12.62 -7.33 1.89
CA MET A 133 14.06 -7.58 1.86
C MET A 133 14.87 -6.30 2.06
N GLU A 134 14.46 -5.19 1.45
CA GLU A 134 15.09 -3.87 1.62
C GLU A 134 14.96 -3.35 3.06
N ALA A 135 13.76 -3.48 3.64
CA ALA A 135 13.55 -3.20 5.05
C ALA A 135 14.40 -4.13 5.93
N ASN A 136 14.54 -5.40 5.56
CA ASN A 136 15.31 -6.36 6.35
C ASN A 136 16.84 -6.14 6.28
N GLY A 137 17.41 -5.87 5.12
CA GLY A 137 18.86 -5.65 4.96
C GLY A 137 19.36 -4.44 5.75
N THR A 138 18.58 -3.35 5.74
CA THR A 138 18.97 -2.08 6.39
C THR A 138 19.07 -2.16 7.91
N GLY A 139 18.29 -3.01 8.58
CA GLY A 139 18.42 -3.23 10.02
C GLY A 139 19.51 -4.23 10.41
N ALA A 140 19.97 -5.07 9.47
CA ALA A 140 21.14 -5.93 9.70
C ALA A 140 22.45 -5.11 9.65
N GLU A 141 22.50 -4.08 8.82
CA GLU A 141 23.62 -3.13 8.73
C GLU A 141 23.67 -2.18 9.94
N ALA A 142 22.53 -1.73 10.46
CA ALA A 142 22.47 -0.85 11.64
C ALA A 142 22.87 -1.53 12.97
N ARG A 143 23.07 -2.86 12.98
CA ARG A 143 23.42 -3.66 14.16
C ARG A 143 24.87 -4.12 14.18
N ARG A 144 25.66 -3.77 13.15
CA ARG A 144 27.12 -3.97 13.09
C ARG A 144 27.83 -2.69 13.46
#